data_AF-A0A8J7WI10-F1
#
_entry.id   AF-A0A8J7WI10-F1
#
_cell.length_a   1.000
_cell.length_b   1.000
_cell.length_c   1.000
_cell.angle_alpha   90.00
_cell.angle_beta   90.00
_cell.angle_gamma   90.00
#
_symmetry.space_group_name_H-M   'P 1'
#
loop_
_entity.id
_entity.type
_entity.pdbx_description
1 polymer ?
#
loop_
_entity_poly.entity_id
_entity_poly.type
_entity_poly.pdbx_seq_one_letter_code
_entity_poly.pdbx_strand_id
1 'polypeptide(L)'
;MQRFIILGQPRSGTTHLTTLLDSHPDVICAGELFNPYIMMGMTNDAGDDAILARDAAPRRAAEAFFEQAEAEGARAAGFKFMLGHDIAVLKWISRNPDIRIIYIRRANKLAQVASLIKANQTREWVDNEVANTPLRRVMRRVRIVYQGLFVLGRKERPNLVPTIRDIDENGRLIVGPRRISQRWHDLATSDFLASQWLRSTPNKVLRLEYVASLKPEAHERICRFLGVSTDAEIASPLRKQGANRVIDRFANQKQISDYFTRRGLAHWLGEELDEGEDTQDRDEA
;
A
#
# COMPACT_ATOMS: atom_id res chain seq x y z
N MET A 1 10.42 -1.18 22.19
CA MET A 1 9.41 -0.75 21.18
C MET A 1 8.70 -1.96 20.54
N GLN A 2 7.45 -1.85 20.07
CA GLN A 2 6.76 -2.91 19.30
C GLN A 2 7.11 -2.82 17.80
N ARG A 3 7.60 -3.91 17.21
CA ARG A 3 7.91 -4.00 15.76
C ARG A 3 6.72 -4.56 14.98
N PHE A 4 6.43 -4.03 13.80
CA PHE A 4 5.38 -4.57 12.94
C PHE A 4 5.67 -4.42 11.45
N ILE A 5 4.91 -5.13 10.62
CA ILE A 5 4.80 -4.88 9.18
C ILE A 5 3.34 -4.74 8.76
N ILE A 6 3.10 -3.91 7.75
CA ILE A 6 1.82 -3.88 7.02
C ILE A 6 1.99 -4.74 5.77
N LEU A 7 1.40 -5.93 5.78
CA LEU A 7 1.41 -6.85 4.65
C LEU A 7 0.17 -6.66 3.78
N GLY A 8 0.35 -6.59 2.47
CA GLY A 8 -0.78 -6.58 1.56
C GLY A 8 -0.37 -6.61 0.10
N GLN A 9 -1.32 -6.28 -0.77
CA GLN A 9 -1.11 -6.19 -2.21
C GLN A 9 -1.16 -4.75 -2.70
N PRO A 10 -0.65 -4.45 -3.90
CA PRO A 10 -0.93 -3.19 -4.56
C PRO A 10 -2.43 -2.87 -4.56
N ARG A 11 -2.77 -1.64 -4.18
CA ARG A 11 -4.16 -1.11 -4.16
C ARG A 11 -5.11 -1.81 -3.18
N SER A 12 -4.58 -2.46 -2.14
CA SER A 12 -5.39 -3.07 -1.06
C SER A 12 -5.66 -2.14 0.13
N GLY A 13 -5.21 -0.88 0.08
CA GLY A 13 -5.32 0.07 1.20
C GLY A 13 -4.07 0.18 2.07
N THR A 14 -3.01 -0.58 1.77
CA THR A 14 -1.75 -0.54 2.53
C THR A 14 -1.15 0.85 2.63
N THR A 15 -1.20 1.68 1.57
CA THR A 15 -0.69 3.06 1.62
C THR A 15 -1.53 3.95 2.54
N HIS A 16 -2.86 3.87 2.49
CA HIS A 16 -3.75 4.58 3.42
C HIS A 16 -3.38 4.25 4.87
N LEU A 17 -3.32 2.96 5.19
CA LEU A 17 -2.97 2.50 6.53
C LEU A 17 -1.57 2.93 6.97
N THR A 18 -0.60 2.93 6.05
CA THR A 18 0.77 3.38 6.34
C THR A 18 0.77 4.85 6.74
N THR A 19 0.16 5.72 5.93
CA THR A 19 0.11 7.16 6.20
C THR A 19 -0.72 7.51 7.44
N LEU A 20 -1.76 6.73 7.73
CA LEU A 20 -2.56 6.85 8.95
C LEU A 20 -1.73 6.51 10.19
N LEU A 21 -0.96 5.42 10.15
CA LEU A 21 -0.13 5.04 11.29
C LEU A 21 1.07 5.96 11.46
N ASP A 22 1.64 6.48 10.37
CA ASP A 22 2.74 7.46 10.46
C ASP A 22 2.30 8.84 10.98
N SER A 23 1.00 9.15 10.96
CA SER A 23 0.48 10.39 11.57
C SER A 23 0.31 10.28 13.09
N HIS A 24 0.40 9.07 13.66
CA HIS A 24 0.27 8.86 15.11
C HIS A 24 1.54 9.28 15.86
N PRO A 25 1.44 10.04 16.99
CA PRO A 25 2.62 10.57 17.69
C PRO A 25 3.59 9.53 18.24
N ASP A 26 3.13 8.32 18.55
CA ASP A 26 3.89 7.23 19.16
C ASP A 26 4.33 6.15 18.16
N VAL A 27 4.01 6.32 16.87
CA VAL A 27 4.27 5.33 15.83
C VAL A 27 5.14 5.94 14.73
N ILE A 28 6.15 5.18 14.29
CA ILE A 28 6.90 5.46 13.07
C ILE A 28 6.53 4.40 12.04
N CYS A 29 5.94 4.79 10.91
CA CYS A 29 5.51 3.85 9.88
C CYS A 29 6.06 4.22 8.51
N ALA A 30 7.14 3.55 8.10
CA ALA A 30 7.75 3.78 6.80
C ALA A 30 6.93 3.17 5.64
N GLY A 31 7.19 3.70 4.44
CA GLY A 31 6.67 3.18 3.18
C GLY A 31 7.26 1.81 2.79
N GLU A 32 7.42 1.58 1.49
CA GLU A 32 7.91 0.31 0.97
C GLU A 32 9.43 0.19 1.10
N LEU A 33 9.89 -0.20 2.28
CA LEU A 33 11.32 -0.37 2.56
C LEU A 33 12.03 -1.39 1.66
N PHE A 34 11.28 -2.33 1.07
CA PHE A 34 11.78 -3.41 0.21
C PHE A 34 11.19 -3.37 -1.21
N ASN A 35 10.76 -2.20 -1.68
CA ASN A 35 10.41 -2.06 -3.09
C ASN A 35 11.69 -2.12 -3.95
N PRO A 36 11.70 -2.93 -5.03
CA PRO A 36 12.89 -3.13 -5.85
C PRO A 36 13.25 -1.91 -6.72
N TYR A 37 12.35 -0.94 -6.87
CA TYR A 37 12.53 0.23 -7.72
C TYR A 37 12.77 1.54 -6.94
N ILE A 38 12.33 1.60 -5.68
CA ILE A 38 12.43 2.80 -4.82
C ILE A 38 12.59 2.39 -3.35
N MET A 39 13.20 3.24 -2.52
CA MET A 39 13.24 3.09 -1.06
C MET A 39 12.40 4.17 -0.36
N MET A 40 11.10 3.91 -0.18
CA MET A 40 10.27 4.87 0.56
C MET A 40 10.46 4.71 2.06
N GLY A 41 11.05 5.73 2.71
CA GLY A 41 11.22 5.78 4.17
C GLY A 41 12.65 6.01 4.68
N MET A 42 13.65 6.03 3.79
CA MET A 42 15.04 6.38 4.17
C MET A 42 15.62 7.49 3.28
N THR A 43 15.36 7.48 1.97
CA THR A 43 15.52 8.62 1.04
C THR A 43 14.65 8.37 -0.18
N ASN A 44 13.79 9.33 -0.58
CA ASN A 44 12.96 9.17 -1.79
C ASN A 44 13.80 9.10 -3.09
N ASP A 45 15.11 9.35 -3.00
CA ASP A 45 16.10 9.33 -4.08
C ASP A 45 17.25 8.34 -3.80
N ALA A 46 16.97 7.19 -3.18
CA ALA A 46 17.95 6.12 -3.07
C ALA A 46 18.36 5.66 -4.48
N GLY A 47 19.58 6.01 -4.90
CA GLY A 47 20.17 5.53 -6.16
C GLY A 47 20.34 4.01 -6.16
N ASP A 48 20.64 3.46 -7.34
CA ASP A 48 20.76 2.00 -7.55
C ASP A 48 21.72 1.34 -6.54
N ASP A 49 22.80 2.02 -6.13
CA ASP A 49 23.76 1.50 -5.13
C ASP A 49 23.14 1.27 -3.75
N ALA A 50 22.24 2.16 -3.31
CA ALA A 50 21.53 1.99 -2.03
C ALA A 50 20.57 0.80 -2.10
N ILE A 51 19.88 0.63 -3.24
CA ILE A 51 19.04 -0.53 -3.53
C ILE A 51 19.86 -1.82 -3.46
N LEU A 52 21.00 -1.88 -4.14
CA LEU A 52 21.87 -3.04 -4.15
C LEU A 52 22.45 -3.34 -2.75
N ALA A 53 22.84 -2.33 -1.99
CA ALA A 53 23.34 -2.50 -0.62
C ALA A 53 22.28 -3.10 0.31
N ARG A 54 21.02 -2.63 0.21
CA ARG A 54 19.89 -3.19 0.95
C ARG A 54 19.57 -4.61 0.50
N ASP A 55 19.57 -4.90 -0.79
CA ASP A 55 19.26 -6.23 -1.31
C ASP A 55 20.38 -7.24 -0.99
N ALA A 56 21.63 -6.78 -0.82
CA ALA A 56 22.74 -7.61 -0.35
C ALA A 56 22.63 -7.96 1.15
N ALA A 57 21.98 -7.11 1.96
CA ALA A 57 21.80 -7.30 3.40
C ALA A 57 20.40 -6.88 3.90
N PRO A 58 19.31 -7.48 3.39
CA PRO A 58 17.96 -6.92 3.57
C PRO A 58 17.47 -7.02 5.01
N ARG A 59 17.94 -8.05 5.73
CA ARG A 59 17.74 -8.17 7.18
C ARG A 59 18.37 -6.99 7.94
N ARG A 60 19.61 -6.62 7.61
CA ARG A 60 20.30 -5.51 8.28
C ARG A 60 19.60 -4.19 8.02
N ALA A 61 19.08 -3.99 6.81
CA ALA A 61 18.28 -2.81 6.50
C ALA A 61 16.99 -2.73 7.35
N ALA A 62 16.29 -3.85 7.57
CA ALA A 62 15.13 -3.88 8.47
C ALA A 62 15.52 -3.63 9.95
N GLU A 63 16.60 -4.26 10.42
CA GLU A 63 17.12 -4.06 11.78
C GLU A 63 17.49 -2.60 12.03
N ALA A 64 18.25 -1.98 11.12
CA ALA A 64 18.65 -0.59 11.21
C ALA A 64 17.45 0.37 11.25
N PHE A 65 16.40 0.11 10.48
CA PHE A 65 15.15 0.89 10.56
C PHE A 65 14.53 0.81 11.97
N PHE A 66 14.45 -0.37 12.57
CA PHE A 66 13.88 -0.53 13.90
C PHE A 66 14.76 0.09 15.00
N GLU A 67 16.09 -0.05 14.90
CA GLU A 67 17.03 0.57 15.83
C GLU A 67 16.91 2.10 15.81
N GLN A 68 16.79 2.68 14.61
CA GLN A 68 16.59 4.12 14.44
C GLN A 68 15.25 4.58 15.05
N ALA A 69 14.16 3.88 14.75
CA ALA A 69 12.84 4.24 15.29
C ALA A 69 12.80 4.15 16.83
N GLU A 70 13.52 3.19 17.42
CA GLU A 70 13.67 3.08 18.86
C GLU A 70 14.49 4.23 19.44
N ALA A 71 15.57 4.64 18.77
CA ALA A 71 16.37 5.82 19.15
C ALA A 71 15.56 7.13 19.06
N GLU A 72 14.58 7.21 18.17
CA GLU A 72 13.63 8.32 18.06
C GLU A 72 12.49 8.27 19.10
N GLY A 73 12.47 7.25 19.95
CA GLY A 73 11.51 7.11 21.04
C GLY A 73 10.14 6.57 20.62
N ALA A 74 10.02 5.95 19.45
CA ALA A 74 8.76 5.35 19.02
C ALA A 74 8.33 4.22 19.95
N ARG A 75 7.03 4.15 20.25
CA ARG A 75 6.44 3.02 21.00
C ARG A 75 6.16 1.85 20.09
N ALA A 76 5.80 2.10 18.83
CA ALA A 76 5.73 1.10 17.78
C ALA A 76 6.39 1.59 16.50
N ALA A 77 7.03 0.69 15.77
CA ALA A 77 7.58 1.01 14.46
C ALA A 77 7.36 -0.12 13.47
N GLY A 78 7.13 0.24 12.21
CA GLY A 78 6.88 -0.71 11.15
C GLY A 78 7.03 -0.12 9.77
N PHE A 79 6.93 -0.98 8.77
CA PHE A 79 7.00 -0.58 7.36
C PHE A 79 5.99 -1.35 6.51
N LYS A 80 5.65 -0.77 5.36
CA LYS A 80 4.80 -1.40 4.35
C LYS A 80 5.60 -2.48 3.60
N PHE A 81 5.05 -3.68 3.52
CA PHE A 81 5.65 -4.81 2.83
C PHE A 81 4.64 -5.42 1.85
N MET A 82 4.89 -5.32 0.55
CA MET A 82 3.99 -5.91 -0.44
C MET A 82 4.31 -7.39 -0.66
N LEU A 83 3.27 -8.19 -0.90
CA LEU A 83 3.43 -9.55 -1.37
C LEU A 83 4.22 -9.54 -2.70
N GLY A 84 5.30 -10.32 -2.75
CA GLY A 84 6.23 -10.36 -3.88
C GLY A 84 7.48 -9.49 -3.73
N HIS A 85 7.62 -8.75 -2.62
CA HIS A 85 8.91 -8.15 -2.23
C HIS A 85 9.92 -9.22 -1.75
N ASP A 86 11.00 -8.81 -1.11
CA ASP A 86 12.13 -9.67 -0.73
C ASP A 86 11.74 -10.90 0.12
N ILE A 87 11.94 -12.10 -0.46
CA ILE A 87 11.60 -13.37 0.20
C ILE A 87 12.47 -13.67 1.43
N ALA A 88 13.72 -13.19 1.47
CA ALA A 88 14.59 -13.37 2.62
C ALA A 88 14.08 -12.59 3.83
N VAL A 89 13.54 -11.39 3.62
CA VAL A 89 12.86 -10.60 4.66
C VAL A 89 11.61 -11.32 5.17
N LEU A 90 10.75 -11.82 4.27
CA LEU A 90 9.53 -12.53 4.70
C LEU A 90 9.85 -13.79 5.53
N LYS A 91 10.89 -14.54 5.14
CA LYS A 91 11.40 -15.68 5.90
C LYS A 91 12.00 -15.25 7.25
N TRP A 92 12.71 -14.13 7.28
CA TRP A 92 13.23 -13.57 8.53
C TRP A 92 12.10 -13.16 9.48
N ILE A 93 11.06 -12.47 9.00
CA ILE A 93 9.89 -12.10 9.82
C ILE A 93 9.24 -13.35 10.44
N SER A 94 9.09 -14.43 9.66
CA SER A 94 8.53 -15.71 10.16
C SER A 94 9.33 -16.33 11.30
N ARG A 95 10.63 -15.99 11.44
CA ARG A 95 11.53 -16.48 12.49
C ARG A 95 11.61 -15.55 13.70
N ASN A 96 10.97 -14.38 13.64
CA ASN A 96 10.97 -13.37 14.69
C ASN A 96 9.53 -13.08 15.13
N PRO A 97 8.96 -13.93 16.01
CA PRO A 97 7.55 -13.86 16.39
C PRO A 97 7.17 -12.60 17.20
N ASP A 98 8.16 -11.83 17.66
CA ASP A 98 7.98 -10.51 18.26
C ASP A 98 7.48 -9.46 17.24
N ILE A 99 7.76 -9.66 15.95
CA ILE A 99 7.25 -8.81 14.87
C ILE A 99 5.78 -9.13 14.63
N ARG A 100 4.91 -8.13 14.82
CA ARG A 100 3.48 -8.26 14.54
C ARG A 100 3.18 -8.03 13.06
N ILE A 101 2.17 -8.71 12.53
CA ILE A 101 1.77 -8.57 11.13
C ILE A 101 0.36 -7.97 11.06
N ILE A 102 0.22 -6.83 10.39
CA ILE A 102 -1.08 -6.31 9.99
C ILE A 102 -1.30 -6.69 8.53
N TYR A 103 -2.14 -7.68 8.28
CA TYR A 103 -2.47 -8.12 6.92
C TYR A 103 -3.75 -7.46 6.45
N ILE A 104 -3.65 -6.60 5.43
CA ILE A 104 -4.80 -5.93 4.81
C ILE A 104 -5.08 -6.52 3.42
N ARG A 105 -6.34 -6.83 3.17
CA ARG A 105 -6.84 -7.33 1.88
C ARG A 105 -8.03 -6.49 1.42
N ARG A 106 -8.22 -6.40 0.11
CA ARG A 106 -9.41 -5.79 -0.51
C ARG A 106 -10.27 -6.89 -1.12
N ALA A 107 -11.47 -7.08 -0.57
CA ALA A 107 -12.32 -8.20 -0.95
C ALA A 107 -12.81 -8.10 -2.41
N ASN A 108 -13.17 -6.90 -2.85
CA ASN A 108 -13.59 -6.65 -4.22
C ASN A 108 -12.36 -6.56 -5.15
N LYS A 109 -12.01 -7.66 -5.82
CA LYS A 109 -10.84 -7.69 -6.72
C LYS A 109 -11.07 -6.94 -8.01
N LEU A 110 -12.31 -6.77 -8.47
CA LEU A 110 -12.59 -5.90 -9.62
C LEU A 110 -12.21 -4.45 -9.31
N ALA A 111 -12.61 -3.96 -8.14
CA ALA A 111 -12.27 -2.63 -7.67
C ALA A 111 -10.75 -2.44 -7.50
N GLN A 112 -10.07 -3.44 -6.94
CA GLN A 112 -8.61 -3.44 -6.79
C GLN A 112 -7.89 -3.43 -8.15
N VAL A 113 -8.31 -4.27 -9.09
CA VAL A 113 -7.74 -4.31 -10.45
C VAL A 113 -7.97 -3.00 -11.18
N ALA A 114 -9.18 -2.43 -11.12
CA ALA A 114 -9.46 -1.13 -11.72
C ALA A 114 -8.51 -0.05 -11.21
N SER A 115 -8.31 -0.01 -9.89
CA SER A 115 -7.38 0.92 -9.25
C SER A 115 -5.92 0.69 -9.67
N LEU A 116 -5.51 -0.58 -9.85
CA LEU A 116 -4.16 -0.95 -10.27
C LEU A 116 -3.89 -0.57 -11.72
N ILE A 117 -4.86 -0.80 -12.61
CA ILE A 117 -4.77 -0.44 -14.03
C ILE A 117 -4.61 1.08 -14.15
N LYS A 118 -5.47 1.85 -13.46
CA LYS A 118 -5.40 3.32 -13.45
C LYS A 118 -4.03 3.83 -12.96
N ALA A 119 -3.56 3.36 -11.81
CA ALA A 119 -2.27 3.79 -11.23
C ALA A 119 -1.07 3.51 -12.14
N ASN A 120 -1.05 2.35 -12.82
CA ASN A 120 0.02 2.01 -13.75
C ASN A 120 0.05 2.93 -14.99
N GLN A 121 -1.07 3.52 -15.37
CA GLN A 121 -1.21 4.34 -16.57
C GLN A 121 -0.92 5.81 -16.29
N THR A 122 -1.46 6.35 -15.20
CA THR A 122 -1.23 7.75 -14.83
C THR A 122 0.17 7.96 -14.26
N ARG A 123 0.86 6.88 -13.85
CA ARG A 123 2.06 6.92 -13.00
C ARG A 123 1.83 7.64 -11.66
N GLU A 124 0.57 7.91 -11.33
CA GLU A 124 0.14 8.52 -10.07
C GLU A 124 -0.33 7.39 -9.17
N TRP A 125 0.48 7.09 -8.16
CA TRP A 125 0.19 6.06 -7.16
C TRP A 125 -0.59 6.64 -5.97
N VAL A 126 -0.56 7.96 -5.84
CA VAL A 126 -1.10 8.83 -4.78
C VAL A 126 -1.44 10.17 -5.46
N ASP A 127 -2.44 10.91 -4.97
CA ASP A 127 -2.76 12.25 -5.46
C ASP A 127 -1.53 13.18 -5.42
N ASN A 128 -1.30 14.00 -6.45
CA ASN A 128 -0.05 14.75 -6.61
C ASN A 128 0.20 15.77 -5.47
N GLU A 129 -0.86 16.25 -4.81
CA GLU A 129 -0.74 17.08 -3.60
C GLU A 129 -0.21 16.30 -2.40
N VAL A 130 -0.57 15.02 -2.27
CA VAL A 130 -0.11 14.14 -1.20
C VAL A 130 1.29 13.58 -1.51
N ALA A 131 1.62 13.37 -2.79
CA ALA A 131 2.97 12.98 -3.21
C ALA A 131 4.03 14.06 -2.86
N ASN A 132 3.61 15.32 -2.83
CA ASN A 132 4.42 16.47 -2.37
C ASN A 132 4.27 16.76 -0.88
N THR A 133 3.45 16.02 -0.15
CA THR A 133 3.41 16.11 1.31
C THR A 133 4.59 15.31 1.84
N PRO A 134 5.62 15.95 2.44
CA PRO A 134 6.67 15.21 3.10
C PRO A 134 5.99 14.33 4.15
N LEU A 135 6.27 13.03 4.19
CA LEU A 135 6.08 12.22 5.38
C LEU A 135 6.71 13.03 6.54
N ARG A 136 5.85 13.69 7.34
CA ARG A 136 6.21 14.93 8.07
C ARG A 136 7.33 14.72 9.09
N ARG A 137 7.57 13.48 9.52
CA ARG A 137 8.63 13.10 10.45
C ARG A 137 9.85 12.45 9.79
N VAL A 138 9.64 11.58 8.79
CA VAL A 138 10.74 10.82 8.16
C VAL A 138 11.72 11.71 7.39
N MET A 139 11.33 12.89 6.94
CA MET A 139 12.27 13.81 6.27
C MET A 139 13.01 14.78 7.21
N ARG A 140 12.61 14.93 8.48
CA ARG A 140 13.12 16.03 9.32
C ARG A 140 14.41 15.76 10.08
N ARG A 141 14.92 14.52 10.13
CA ARG A 141 16.21 14.20 10.78
C ARG A 141 17.02 13.06 10.14
N VAL A 142 16.90 12.80 8.84
CA VAL A 142 17.87 11.94 8.14
C VAL A 142 19.06 12.78 7.71
N ARG A 143 19.97 13.04 8.64
CA ARG A 143 21.36 13.39 8.32
C ARG A 143 22.22 12.27 8.89
N ILE A 144 23.11 11.75 8.04
CA ILE A 144 24.22 10.81 8.32
C ILE A 144 23.74 9.32 8.27
N VAL A 145 24.32 8.36 7.51
CA VAL A 145 25.69 8.16 7.00
C VAL A 145 25.68 7.55 5.58
N TYR A 146 26.00 8.35 4.56
CA TYR A 146 26.89 7.96 3.44
C TYR A 146 27.59 9.25 3.04
N GLN A 147 28.69 9.57 3.73
CA GLN A 147 29.55 10.67 3.29
C GLN A 147 30.35 10.20 2.08
N GLY A 148 30.18 10.94 0.98
CA GLY A 148 31.04 10.88 -0.18
C GLY A 148 30.47 10.05 -1.32
N LEU A 149 29.61 10.64 -2.14
CA LEU A 149 29.84 10.83 -3.58
C LEU A 149 28.60 11.40 -4.29
N PHE A 150 28.86 12.41 -5.13
CA PHE A 150 28.12 12.85 -6.31
C PHE A 150 26.77 13.61 -6.23
N VAL A 151 26.94 14.88 -6.62
CA VAL A 151 26.10 15.69 -7.52
C VAL A 151 25.83 14.94 -8.84
N LEU A 152 24.57 14.88 -9.29
CA LEU A 152 24.05 15.18 -10.65
C LEU A 152 22.84 14.34 -11.07
N GLY A 153 21.82 15.04 -11.57
CA GLY A 153 21.11 14.66 -12.79
C GLY A 153 19.74 14.00 -12.61
N ARG A 154 18.67 14.77 -12.86
CA ARG A 154 17.37 14.22 -13.26
C ARG A 154 17.57 13.39 -14.54
N LYS A 155 17.52 12.07 -14.45
CA LYS A 155 17.39 11.21 -15.64
C LYS A 155 15.91 11.00 -15.93
N GLU A 156 15.47 11.51 -17.08
CA GLU A 156 14.22 11.10 -17.70
C GLU A 156 14.20 9.57 -17.86
N ARG A 157 13.12 8.93 -17.42
CA ARG A 157 12.94 7.48 -17.55
C ARG A 157 12.50 7.16 -18.99
N PRO A 158 13.20 6.29 -19.74
CA PRO A 158 12.87 6.01 -21.12
C PRO A 158 11.52 5.28 -21.26
N ASN A 159 10.70 5.75 -22.20
CA ASN A 159 9.41 5.14 -22.56
C ASN A 159 9.64 3.82 -23.30
N LEU A 160 9.38 2.69 -22.63
CA LEU A 160 9.56 1.34 -23.18
C LEU A 160 8.26 0.57 -23.42
N VAL A 161 7.09 1.22 -23.44
CA VAL A 161 5.81 0.54 -23.74
C VAL A 161 4.93 1.42 -24.65
N PRO A 162 4.38 0.91 -25.77
CA PRO A 162 3.42 1.64 -26.59
C PRO A 162 2.22 2.07 -25.76
N THR A 163 1.88 3.36 -25.77
CA THR A 163 0.74 3.95 -25.09
C THR A 163 -0.56 3.58 -25.80
N ILE A 164 -1.08 2.38 -25.54
CA ILE A 164 -2.51 2.13 -25.68
C ILE A 164 -3.17 2.95 -24.55
N ARG A 165 -3.92 4.00 -24.90
CA ARG A 165 -4.75 4.70 -23.92
C ARG A 165 -5.87 3.74 -23.52
N ASP A 166 -5.65 2.98 -22.46
CA ASP A 166 -6.68 2.15 -21.82
C ASP A 166 -7.62 3.00 -20.95
N ILE A 167 -7.69 4.32 -21.15
CA ILE A 167 -8.57 5.26 -20.46
C ILE A 167 -9.26 6.14 -21.50
N ASP A 168 -10.59 6.29 -21.41
CA ASP A 168 -11.37 7.19 -22.26
C ASP A 168 -11.31 8.66 -21.79
N GLU A 169 -11.94 9.55 -22.53
CA GLU A 169 -12.02 10.99 -22.22
C GLU A 169 -12.67 11.30 -20.87
N ASN A 170 -13.45 10.37 -20.32
CA ASN A 170 -14.13 10.49 -19.04
C ASN A 170 -13.35 9.82 -17.89
N GLY A 171 -12.11 9.40 -18.13
CA GLY A 171 -11.29 8.74 -17.12
C GLY A 171 -11.67 7.28 -16.84
N ARG A 172 -12.47 6.65 -17.71
CA ARG A 172 -12.93 5.26 -17.55
C ARG A 172 -12.02 4.27 -18.27
N LEU A 173 -11.87 3.08 -17.71
CA LEU A 173 -10.99 2.05 -18.22
C LEU A 173 -11.54 1.40 -19.50
N ILE A 174 -10.75 1.42 -20.56
CA ILE A 174 -10.98 0.70 -21.82
C ILE A 174 -10.24 -0.64 -21.74
N VAL A 175 -10.80 -1.60 -21.00
CA VAL A 175 -10.16 -2.89 -20.75
C VAL A 175 -11.13 -4.06 -20.86
N GLY A 176 -10.79 -5.03 -21.71
CA GLY A 176 -11.62 -6.22 -21.92
C GLY A 176 -11.63 -7.19 -20.73
N PRO A 177 -12.66 -8.06 -20.64
CA PRO A 177 -12.82 -9.01 -19.54
C PRO A 177 -11.65 -10.02 -19.43
N ARG A 178 -10.93 -10.32 -20.52
CA ARG A 178 -9.75 -11.22 -20.47
C ARG A 178 -8.61 -10.66 -19.63
N ARG A 179 -8.26 -9.38 -19.82
CA ARG A 179 -7.20 -8.71 -19.06
C ARG A 179 -7.60 -8.51 -17.60
N ILE A 180 -8.87 -8.18 -17.35
CA ILE A 180 -9.42 -8.15 -15.99
C ILE A 180 -9.35 -9.53 -15.35
N SER A 181 -9.78 -10.58 -16.07
CA SER A 181 -9.77 -11.97 -15.62
C SER A 181 -8.41 -12.39 -15.09
N GLN A 182 -7.36 -12.19 -15.89
CA GLN A 182 -6.00 -12.54 -15.49
C GLN A 182 -5.61 -11.81 -14.19
N ARG A 183 -5.78 -10.49 -14.16
CA ARG A 183 -5.32 -9.67 -13.03
C ARG A 183 -6.06 -9.96 -11.73
N TRP A 184 -7.38 -10.16 -11.76
CA TRP A 184 -8.10 -10.43 -10.51
C TRP A 184 -7.78 -11.83 -9.99
N HIS A 185 -7.53 -12.81 -10.88
CA HIS A 185 -7.05 -14.14 -10.49
C HIS A 185 -5.65 -14.11 -9.89
N ASP A 186 -4.72 -13.31 -10.43
CA ASP A 186 -3.37 -13.15 -9.86
C ASP A 186 -3.43 -12.61 -8.42
N LEU A 187 -4.24 -11.57 -8.21
CA LEU A 187 -4.46 -10.97 -6.90
C LEU A 187 -5.15 -11.96 -5.94
N ALA A 188 -6.20 -12.65 -6.39
CA ALA A 188 -6.92 -13.63 -5.55
C ALA A 188 -6.02 -14.82 -5.16
N THR A 189 -5.20 -15.31 -6.08
CA THR A 189 -4.25 -16.41 -5.83
C THR A 189 -3.20 -16.00 -4.81
N SER A 190 -2.65 -14.79 -4.95
CA SER A 190 -1.66 -14.27 -4.01
C SER A 190 -2.24 -14.08 -2.60
N ASP A 191 -3.50 -13.64 -2.48
CA ASP A 191 -4.20 -13.57 -1.18
C ASP A 191 -4.46 -14.96 -0.58
N PHE A 192 -4.80 -15.94 -1.41
CA PHE A 192 -4.97 -17.32 -0.99
C PHE A 192 -3.66 -17.87 -0.41
N LEU A 193 -2.54 -17.73 -1.11
CA LEU A 193 -1.23 -18.19 -0.68
C LEU A 193 -0.76 -17.47 0.59
N ALA A 194 -0.89 -16.14 0.65
CA ALA A 194 -0.57 -15.36 1.83
C ALA A 194 -1.41 -15.80 3.04
N SER A 195 -2.69 -16.10 2.83
CA SER A 195 -3.56 -16.59 3.90
C SER A 195 -3.14 -17.94 4.46
N GLN A 196 -2.60 -18.85 3.64
CA GLN A 196 -2.03 -20.12 4.11
C GLN A 196 -0.77 -19.89 4.94
N TRP A 197 0.16 -19.07 4.43
CA TRP A 197 1.38 -18.76 5.17
C TRP A 197 1.09 -18.09 6.52
N LEU A 198 0.19 -17.10 6.55
CA LEU A 198 -0.23 -16.41 7.77
C LEU A 198 -0.91 -17.33 8.80
N ARG A 199 -1.46 -18.48 8.40
CA ARG A 199 -1.99 -19.48 9.34
C ARG A 199 -0.89 -20.31 10.00
N SER A 200 0.24 -20.48 9.32
CA SER A 200 1.38 -21.28 9.78
C SER A 200 2.45 -20.48 10.52
N THR A 201 2.46 -19.15 10.36
CA THR A 201 3.50 -18.30 10.95
C THR A 201 3.31 -18.14 12.46
N PRO A 202 4.39 -18.11 13.27
CA PRO A 202 4.27 -17.94 14.72
C PRO A 202 3.95 -16.49 15.15
N ASN A 203 4.02 -15.54 14.21
CA ASN A 203 3.74 -14.13 14.47
C ASN A 203 2.28 -13.91 14.86
N LYS A 204 2.04 -12.91 15.70
CA LYS A 204 0.68 -12.39 15.91
C LYS A 204 0.22 -11.67 14.63
N VAL A 205 -0.98 -11.99 14.15
CA VAL A 205 -1.55 -11.43 12.91
C VAL A 205 -2.87 -10.72 13.20
N LEU A 206 -2.96 -9.44 12.82
CA LEU A 206 -4.22 -8.71 12.70
C LEU A 206 -4.65 -8.72 11.24
N ARG A 207 -5.83 -9.27 10.95
CA ARG A 207 -6.40 -9.30 9.60
C ARG A 207 -7.42 -8.18 9.44
N LEU A 208 -7.27 -7.38 8.38
CA LEU A 208 -8.15 -6.28 8.03
C LEU A 208 -8.68 -6.44 6.61
N GLU A 209 -9.94 -6.09 6.42
CA GLU A 209 -10.52 -5.86 5.10
C GLU A 209 -10.43 -4.34 4.82
N TYR A 210 -10.18 -3.95 3.56
CA TYR A 210 -9.93 -2.57 3.15
C TYR A 210 -11.04 -1.60 3.61
N VAL A 211 -12.30 -1.87 3.29
CA VAL A 211 -13.43 -1.02 3.65
C VAL A 211 -13.55 -0.94 5.17
N ALA A 212 -13.46 -2.08 5.85
CA ALA A 212 -13.48 -2.12 7.31
C ALA A 212 -12.30 -1.34 7.94
N SER A 213 -11.16 -1.25 7.27
CA SER A 213 -9.98 -0.53 7.77
C SER A 213 -10.11 0.99 7.74
N LEU A 214 -11.12 1.52 7.04
CA LEU A 214 -11.41 2.96 6.99
C LEU A 214 -12.23 3.43 8.20
N LYS A 215 -12.74 2.49 9.01
CA LYS A 215 -13.65 2.78 10.12
C LYS A 215 -12.87 3.05 11.43
N PRO A 216 -13.35 3.97 12.29
CA PRO A 216 -12.70 4.28 13.57
C PRO A 216 -12.43 3.06 14.45
N GLU A 217 -13.33 2.07 14.47
CA GLU A 217 -13.17 0.85 15.28
C GLU A 217 -11.98 0.01 14.83
N ALA A 218 -11.62 0.07 13.54
CA ALA A 218 -10.41 -0.58 13.06
C ALA A 218 -9.14 0.11 13.60
N HIS A 219 -9.16 1.45 13.72
CA HIS A 219 -8.04 2.21 14.26
C HIS A 219 -7.77 1.82 15.72
N GLU A 220 -8.82 1.75 16.54
CA GLU A 220 -8.71 1.31 17.93
C GLU A 220 -8.12 -0.11 18.05
N ARG A 221 -8.59 -1.02 17.19
CA ARG A 221 -8.08 -2.38 17.12
C ARG A 221 -6.61 -2.42 16.73
N ILE A 222 -6.18 -1.57 15.80
CA ILE A 222 -4.77 -1.45 15.40
C ILE A 222 -3.93 -0.89 16.54
N CYS A 223 -4.33 0.21 17.18
CA CYS A 223 -3.59 0.80 18.32
C CYS A 223 -3.42 -0.23 19.45
N ARG A 224 -4.50 -0.92 19.83
CA ARG A 224 -4.44 -2.02 20.81
C ARG A 224 -3.51 -3.15 20.35
N PHE A 225 -3.57 -3.51 19.07
CA PHE A 225 -2.70 -4.50 18.47
C PHE A 225 -1.25 -4.05 18.33
N LEU A 226 -0.93 -2.76 18.45
CA LEU A 226 0.44 -2.27 18.50
C LEU A 226 0.91 -1.92 19.91
N GLY A 227 -0.01 -1.86 20.89
CA GLY A 227 0.30 -1.49 22.27
C GLY A 227 0.50 0.01 22.44
N VAL A 228 -0.15 0.83 21.62
CA VAL A 228 -0.17 2.30 21.71
C VAL A 228 -1.57 2.78 22.09
N SER A 229 -1.66 3.97 22.67
CA SER A 229 -2.95 4.62 22.97
C SER A 229 -3.68 4.94 21.68
N THR A 230 -5.01 5.06 21.72
CA THR A 230 -5.77 5.63 20.62
C THR A 230 -5.55 7.13 20.57
N ASP A 231 -5.46 7.68 19.38
CA ASP A 231 -5.35 9.11 19.14
C ASP A 231 -6.42 9.52 18.12
N ALA A 232 -7.24 10.51 18.46
CA ALA A 232 -8.36 10.95 17.63
C ALA A 232 -7.92 11.83 16.45
N GLU A 233 -6.69 12.35 16.47
CA GLU A 233 -6.16 13.25 15.44
C GLU A 233 -5.43 12.50 14.32
N ILE A 234 -5.32 11.17 14.40
CA ILE A 234 -4.71 10.39 13.33
C ILE A 234 -5.57 10.46 12.06
N ALA A 235 -4.93 10.81 10.97
CA ALA A 235 -5.58 10.93 9.67
C ALA A 235 -4.64 10.45 8.56
N SER A 236 -5.22 9.89 7.51
CA SER A 236 -4.55 9.72 6.24
C SER A 236 -4.90 10.91 5.33
N PRO A 237 -3.92 11.52 4.66
CA PRO A 237 -4.22 12.53 3.63
C PRO A 237 -4.81 11.91 2.35
N LEU A 238 -4.83 10.56 2.24
CA LEU A 238 -5.26 9.88 1.03
C LEU A 238 -6.78 9.77 0.95
N ARG A 239 -7.33 10.28 -0.15
CA ARG A 239 -8.74 10.11 -0.50
C ARG A 239 -8.93 8.99 -1.52
N LYS A 240 -10.12 8.43 -1.54
CA LYS A 240 -10.50 7.43 -2.55
C LYS A 240 -10.47 8.07 -3.93
N GLN A 241 -9.88 7.35 -4.88
CA GLN A 241 -9.82 7.77 -6.28
C GLN A 241 -10.74 6.89 -7.15
N GLY A 242 -11.58 7.54 -7.96
CA GLY A 242 -12.51 6.90 -8.89
C GLY A 242 -13.88 6.61 -8.28
N ALA A 243 -14.88 6.42 -9.15
CA ALA A 243 -16.29 6.27 -8.77
C ALA A 243 -16.51 5.16 -7.72
N ASN A 244 -17.41 5.41 -6.76
CA ASN A 244 -17.76 4.43 -5.73
C ASN A 244 -18.32 3.15 -6.33
N ARG A 245 -19.29 3.30 -7.22
CA ARG A 245 -19.85 2.20 -7.96
C ARG A 245 -18.83 1.67 -8.97
N VAL A 246 -18.43 0.42 -8.79
CA VAL A 246 -17.24 -0.15 -9.45
C VAL A 246 -17.44 -0.27 -10.96
N ILE A 247 -18.65 -0.58 -11.42
CA ILE A 247 -18.92 -0.69 -12.86
C ILE A 247 -18.73 0.63 -13.62
N ASP A 248 -18.93 1.77 -12.95
CA ASP A 248 -18.81 3.10 -13.56
C ASP A 248 -17.36 3.49 -13.86
N ARG A 249 -16.39 2.69 -13.39
CA ARG A 249 -14.96 2.83 -13.70
C ARG A 249 -14.59 2.31 -15.09
N PHE A 250 -15.50 1.64 -15.81
CA PHE A 250 -15.22 0.97 -17.09
C PHE A 250 -16.01 1.59 -18.23
N ALA A 251 -15.38 1.77 -19.40
CA ALA A 251 -16.05 2.23 -20.60
C ALA A 251 -16.92 1.11 -21.22
N ASN A 252 -16.46 -0.14 -21.15
CA ASN A 252 -17.12 -1.32 -21.69
C ASN A 252 -18.00 -2.04 -20.64
N GLN A 253 -18.85 -1.29 -19.94
CA GLN A 253 -19.64 -1.76 -18.79
C GLN A 253 -20.41 -3.05 -19.06
N LYS A 254 -21.07 -3.16 -20.22
CA LYS A 254 -21.84 -4.37 -20.57
C LYS A 254 -20.99 -5.64 -20.55
N GLN A 255 -19.81 -5.62 -21.16
CA GLN A 255 -18.94 -6.79 -21.23
C GLN A 255 -18.39 -7.18 -19.86
N ILE A 256 -18.04 -6.20 -19.03
CA ILE A 256 -17.56 -6.41 -17.67
C ILE A 256 -18.69 -6.99 -16.80
N SER A 257 -19.88 -6.38 -16.84
CA SER A 257 -21.06 -6.84 -16.12
C SER A 257 -21.46 -8.26 -16.51
N ASP A 258 -21.53 -8.56 -17.80
CA ASP A 258 -21.86 -9.89 -18.33
C ASP A 258 -20.85 -10.95 -17.81
N TYR A 259 -19.55 -10.62 -17.81
CA TYR A 259 -18.51 -11.50 -17.32
C TYR A 259 -18.65 -11.79 -15.82
N PHE A 260 -18.72 -10.75 -14.96
CA PHE A 260 -18.78 -10.95 -13.51
C PHE A 260 -20.10 -11.57 -13.05
N THR A 261 -21.21 -11.27 -13.72
CA THR A 261 -22.50 -11.92 -13.46
C THR A 261 -22.44 -13.41 -13.73
N ARG A 262 -21.93 -13.83 -14.90
CA ARG A 262 -21.76 -15.26 -15.26
C ARG A 262 -20.81 -16.02 -14.33
N ARG A 263 -19.92 -15.30 -13.63
CA ARG A 263 -18.98 -15.86 -12.65
C ARG A 263 -19.53 -15.90 -11.22
N GLY A 264 -20.76 -15.46 -10.98
CA GLY A 264 -21.35 -15.38 -9.63
C GLY A 264 -20.78 -14.23 -8.79
N LEU A 265 -20.18 -13.23 -9.43
CA LEU A 265 -19.47 -12.11 -8.81
C LEU A 265 -20.17 -10.77 -9.12
N ALA A 266 -21.47 -10.77 -9.41
CA ALA A 266 -22.24 -9.56 -9.69
C ALA A 266 -22.17 -8.53 -8.54
N HIS A 267 -22.03 -9.00 -7.30
CA HIS A 267 -21.86 -8.15 -6.13
C HIS A 267 -20.59 -7.27 -6.16
N TRP A 268 -19.61 -7.55 -7.04
CA TRP A 268 -18.44 -6.69 -7.23
C TRP A 268 -18.69 -5.47 -8.10
N LEU A 269 -19.82 -5.41 -8.81
CA LEU A 269 -20.16 -4.35 -9.76
C LEU A 269 -20.78 -3.11 -9.08
N GLY A 270 -21.31 -3.29 -7.87
CA GLY A 270 -22.02 -2.27 -7.11
C GLY A 270 -21.09 -1.26 -6.43
N GLU A 271 -21.62 -0.60 -5.41
CA GLU A 271 -20.86 0.30 -4.54
C GLU A 271 -19.79 -0.46 -3.76
N GLU A 272 -18.66 0.21 -3.54
CA GLU A 272 -17.56 -0.37 -2.78
C GLU A 272 -17.55 0.11 -1.33
N LEU A 273 -17.97 1.35 -1.09
CA LEU A 273 -18.09 1.97 0.22
C LEU A 273 -19.55 2.30 0.47
N ASP A 274 -20.00 2.16 1.72
CA ASP A 274 -21.35 2.55 2.12
C ASP A 274 -21.53 4.09 2.04
N GLU A 275 -22.77 4.57 1.96
CA GLU A 275 -23.08 6.01 1.99
C GLU A 275 -22.49 6.66 3.25
N GLY A 276 -21.62 7.67 3.08
CA GLY A 276 -20.89 8.34 4.17
C GLY A 276 -19.43 7.90 4.34
N GLU A 277 -19.03 6.78 3.73
CA GLU A 277 -17.63 6.34 3.65
C GLU A 277 -16.94 6.78 2.34
N ASP A 278 -17.74 7.24 1.37
CA ASP A 278 -17.27 7.85 0.14
C ASP A 278 -16.93 9.32 0.36
N THR A 279 -15.68 9.61 0.73
CA THR A 279 -15.21 10.98 0.97
C THR A 279 -14.90 11.75 -0.34
N GLN A 280 -15.60 11.44 -1.43
CA GLN A 280 -15.57 12.25 -2.67
C GLN A 280 -16.67 13.31 -2.56
N ASP A 281 -16.24 14.57 -2.40
CA ASP A 281 -16.99 15.82 -2.53
C ASP A 281 -18.37 15.93 -1.85
N ARG A 282 -18.35 16.66 -0.72
CA ARG A 282 -19.36 17.70 -0.46
C ARG A 282 -18.64 19.02 -0.17
N ASP A 283 -17.86 19.49 -1.14
CA ASP A 283 -17.49 20.90 -1.23
C ASP A 283 -17.87 21.40 -2.64
N GLU A 284 -19.18 21.53 -2.86
CA GLU A 284 -19.69 22.56 -3.77
C GLU A 284 -20.00 23.79 -2.91
N ALA A 285 -19.09 24.77 -2.96
CA ALA A 285 -19.32 26.17 -2.60
C ALA A 285 -18.55 27.07 -3.57
#